data_AF-A0A140NRM2-F1
#
_entry.id   AF-A0A140NRM2-F1
#
_cell.length_a   1.000
_cell.length_b   1.000
_cell.length_c   1.000
_cell.angle_alpha   90.00
_cell.angle_beta   90.00
_cell.angle_gamma   90.00
#
_symmetry.space_group_name_H-M   'P 1'
#
loop_
_entity.id
_entity.type
_entity.pdbx_description
1 polymer ?
#
loop_
_entity_poly.entity_id
_entity_poly.type
_entity_poly.pdbx_seq_one_letter_code
_entity_poly.pdbx_strand_id
1 'polypeptide(L)'
;MSKFKFSKRSEENLRGVHPDLVKVTRRAIELTNIDFMVIEGKRTEARQRQLVKNGASQTMNSRHLTGHAVDCAPLVNREIPWNDWSKFKLVADAMLQAAKELNVDLEWGGNWKSFKDGPHFQLTHKSYPA
;
A
#
# COMPACT_ATOMS: atom_id res chain seq x y z
N MET A 1 -13.48 10.19 16.31
CA MET A 1 -13.76 10.61 14.92
C MET A 1 -12.46 10.49 14.13
N SER A 2 -12.47 9.89 12.93
CA SER A 2 -11.25 9.87 12.10
C SER A 2 -10.94 11.29 11.60
N LYS A 3 -9.66 11.69 11.67
CA LYS A 3 -9.21 13.01 11.18
C LYS A 3 -9.12 13.05 9.65
N PHE A 4 -8.91 11.90 9.02
CA PHE A 4 -8.69 11.77 7.58
C PHE A 4 -9.69 10.81 6.93
N LYS A 5 -9.88 10.97 5.62
CA LYS A 5 -10.79 10.15 4.80
C LYS A 5 -10.21 9.99 3.41
N PHE A 6 -10.41 8.82 2.83
CA PHE A 6 -9.97 8.57 1.46
C PHE A 6 -10.75 9.40 0.45
N SER A 7 -10.01 9.94 -0.51
CA SER A 7 -10.59 10.58 -1.69
C SER A 7 -11.28 9.55 -2.59
N LYS A 8 -12.11 10.03 -3.52
CA LYS A 8 -12.70 9.19 -4.57
C LYS A 8 -11.65 8.39 -5.34
N ARG A 9 -10.50 9.00 -5.64
CA ARG A 9 -9.39 8.34 -6.33
C ARG A 9 -8.82 7.17 -5.53
N SER A 10 -8.65 7.33 -4.22
CA SER A 10 -8.17 6.25 -3.36
C SER A 10 -9.18 5.11 -3.26
N GLU A 11 -10.48 5.42 -3.15
CA GLU A 11 -11.55 4.41 -3.18
C GLU A 11 -11.61 3.68 -4.53
N GLU A 12 -11.36 4.36 -5.65
CA GLU A 12 -11.25 3.73 -6.97
C GLU A 12 -10.04 2.79 -7.07
N ASN A 13 -8.89 3.21 -6.54
CA ASN A 13 -7.68 2.39 -6.49
C ASN A 13 -7.84 1.14 -5.61
N LEU A 14 -8.72 1.16 -4.61
CA LEU A 14 -9.03 -0.01 -3.77
C LEU A 14 -9.94 -1.04 -4.47
N ARG A 15 -10.49 -0.73 -5.65
CA ARG A 15 -11.33 -1.69 -6.39
C ARG A 15 -10.50 -2.88 -6.87
N GLY A 16 -10.99 -4.08 -6.58
CA GLY A 16 -10.33 -5.33 -6.94
C GLY A 16 -9.14 -5.69 -6.04
N VAL A 17 -8.82 -4.87 -5.03
CA VAL A 17 -7.90 -5.25 -3.96
C VAL A 17 -8.58 -6.26 -3.03
N HIS A 18 -7.80 -7.18 -2.46
CA HIS A 18 -8.27 -8.21 -1.56
C HIS A 18 -9.03 -7.58 -0.38
N PRO A 19 -10.23 -8.08 -0.01
CA PRO A 19 -11.07 -7.46 1.01
C PRO A 19 -10.39 -7.23 2.35
N ASP A 20 -9.52 -8.14 2.80
CA ASP A 20 -8.80 -7.96 4.06
C ASP A 20 -7.78 -6.81 3.99
N LEU A 21 -7.08 -6.66 2.86
CA LEU A 21 -6.18 -5.52 2.68
C LEU A 21 -6.96 -4.21 2.63
N VAL A 22 -8.14 -4.19 1.99
CA VAL A 22 -9.05 -3.03 2.02
C VAL A 22 -9.48 -2.68 3.46
N LYS A 23 -9.83 -3.67 4.29
CA LYS A 23 -10.18 -3.46 5.71
C LYS A 23 -9.00 -2.86 6.48
N VAL A 24 -7.78 -3.38 6.28
CA VAL A 24 -6.56 -2.85 6.89
C VAL A 24 -6.32 -1.41 6.47
N THR A 25 -6.37 -1.11 5.17
CA THR A 25 -6.14 0.25 4.66
C THR A 25 -7.15 1.25 5.21
N ARG A 26 -8.43 0.87 5.29
CA ARG A 26 -9.49 1.70 5.91
C ARG A 26 -9.32 1.85 7.41
N ARG A 27 -8.83 0.83 8.11
CA ARG A 27 -8.54 0.96 9.54
C ARG A 27 -7.32 1.86 9.79
N ALA A 28 -6.29 1.76 8.95
CA ALA A 28 -5.07 2.55 9.08
C ALA A 28 -5.31 4.06 8.96
N ILE A 29 -6.21 4.51 8.07
CA ILE A 29 -6.53 5.95 7.95
C ILE A 29 -7.29 6.50 9.16
N GLU A 30 -7.90 5.65 9.98
CA GLU A 30 -8.50 6.05 11.26
C GLU A 30 -7.48 6.17 12.39
N LEU A 31 -6.38 5.39 12.31
CA LEU A 31 -5.34 5.30 13.34
C LEU A 31 -4.20 6.31 13.14
N THR A 32 -3.93 6.66 11.89
CA THR A 32 -2.75 7.46 11.52
C THR A 32 -2.76 8.88 12.07
N ASN A 33 -1.57 9.40 12.38
CA ASN A 33 -1.35 10.82 12.71
C ASN A 33 -0.98 11.66 11.48
N ILE A 34 -0.88 11.05 10.31
CA ILE A 34 -0.59 11.70 9.03
C ILE A 34 -1.60 11.26 7.98
N ASP A 35 -2.09 12.20 7.17
CA ASP A 35 -2.95 11.85 6.05
C ASP A 35 -2.18 11.01 5.02
N PHE A 36 -2.88 10.13 4.32
CA PHE A 36 -2.28 9.35 3.24
C PHE A 36 -3.32 8.97 2.20
N MET A 37 -2.84 8.67 1.01
CA MET A 37 -3.67 8.23 -0.10
C MET A 37 -3.20 6.89 -0.66
N VAL A 38 -4.15 6.11 -1.17
CA VAL A 38 -3.84 4.94 -2.01
C VAL A 38 -3.52 5.44 -3.42
N ILE A 39 -2.28 5.24 -3.88
CA ILE A 39 -1.79 5.68 -5.20
C ILE A 39 -1.95 4.60 -6.27
N GLU A 40 -1.87 3.33 -5.90
CA GLU A 40 -2.10 2.18 -6.79
C GLU A 40 -2.63 0.99 -5.99
N GLY A 41 -3.52 0.18 -6.58
CA GLY A 41 -4.05 -1.05 -5.99
C GLY A 41 -3.89 -2.20 -6.96
N LYS A 42 -4.99 -2.83 -7.41
CA LYS A 42 -4.90 -3.90 -8.41
C LYS A 42 -4.40 -3.37 -9.74
N ARG A 43 -3.34 -3.99 -10.27
CA ARG A 43 -2.67 -3.61 -11.51
C ARG A 43 -3.03 -4.55 -12.66
N THR A 44 -3.07 -4.03 -13.88
CA THR A 44 -3.22 -4.86 -15.09
C THR A 44 -1.89 -5.47 -15.51
N GLU A 45 -1.95 -6.61 -16.21
CA GLU A 45 -0.75 -7.27 -16.73
C GLU A 45 0.04 -6.37 -17.70
N ALA A 46 -0.65 -5.58 -18.52
CA ALA A 46 -0.03 -4.61 -19.43
C ALA A 46 0.74 -3.52 -18.66
N ARG A 47 0.17 -2.99 -17.58
CA ARG A 47 0.85 -2.02 -16.71
C ARG A 47 2.07 -2.64 -16.03
N GLN A 48 1.97 -3.89 -15.56
CA GLN A 48 3.12 -4.59 -14.96
C GLN A 48 4.25 -4.80 -15.98
N ARG A 49 3.93 -5.25 -17.21
CA ARG A 49 4.91 -5.34 -18.30
C ARG A 49 5.62 -4.01 -18.54
N GLN A 50 4.87 -2.91 -18.56
CA GLN A 50 5.46 -1.59 -18.75
C GLN A 50 6.40 -1.19 -17.60
N LEU A 51 6.05 -1.50 -16.35
CA LEU A 51 6.91 -1.22 -15.19
C LEU A 51 8.20 -2.04 -15.22
N VAL A 52 8.12 -3.32 -15.60
CA VAL A 52 9.30 -4.17 -15.79
C VAL A 52 10.19 -3.60 -16.90
N LYS A 53 9.61 -3.27 -18.05
CA LYS A 53 10.35 -2.67 -19.18
C LYS A 53 11.05 -1.36 -18.80
N ASN A 54 10.43 -0.56 -17.94
CA ASN A 54 10.97 0.72 -17.49
C ASN A 54 11.92 0.60 -16.28
N GLY A 55 12.18 -0.61 -15.77
CA GLY A 55 13.02 -0.83 -14.59
C GLY A 55 12.37 -0.44 -13.25
N ALA A 56 11.09 -0.06 -13.24
CA ALA A 56 10.32 0.26 -12.04
C ALA A 56 9.78 -0.98 -11.30
N SER A 57 9.93 -2.17 -11.90
CA SER A 57 9.68 -3.46 -11.25
C SER A 57 10.69 -4.48 -11.73
N GLN A 58 11.07 -5.42 -10.87
CA GLN A 58 12.06 -6.46 -11.21
C GLN A 58 11.46 -7.70 -11.84
N THR A 59 10.14 -7.91 -11.71
CA THR A 59 9.50 -9.17 -12.05
C THR A 59 8.06 -8.99 -12.50
N MET A 60 7.57 -9.93 -13.32
CA MET A 60 6.15 -10.04 -13.62
C MET A 60 5.35 -10.67 -12.47
N ASN A 61 6.01 -11.32 -11.51
CA ASN A 61 5.37 -11.89 -10.33
C ASN A 61 5.08 -10.80 -9.28
N SER A 62 4.02 -10.02 -9.48
CA SER A 62 3.64 -8.92 -8.59
C SER A 62 2.31 -9.20 -7.88
N ARG A 63 2.28 -8.94 -6.57
CA ARG A 63 1.05 -9.00 -5.74
C ARG A 63 -0.03 -8.01 -6.18
N HIS A 64 0.32 -6.94 -6.90
CA HIS A 64 -0.67 -6.04 -7.48
C HIS A 64 -1.52 -6.70 -8.55
N LEU A 65 -0.99 -7.69 -9.29
CA LEU A 65 -1.75 -8.38 -10.35
C LEU A 65 -2.93 -9.16 -9.78
N THR A 66 -2.74 -9.76 -8.61
CA THR A 66 -3.74 -10.58 -7.92
C THR A 66 -4.57 -9.78 -6.92
N GLY A 67 -4.34 -8.47 -6.80
CA GLY A 67 -5.07 -7.59 -5.87
C GLY A 67 -4.60 -7.68 -4.42
N HIS A 68 -3.43 -8.27 -4.16
CA HIS A 68 -2.93 -8.48 -2.80
C HIS A 68 -1.87 -7.46 -2.37
N ALA A 69 -1.73 -6.36 -3.10
CA ALA A 69 -0.89 -5.24 -2.74
C ALA A 69 -1.59 -3.90 -2.97
N VAL A 70 -1.16 -2.90 -2.20
CA VAL A 70 -1.53 -1.51 -2.34
C VAL A 70 -0.30 -0.64 -2.14
N ASP A 71 -0.23 0.45 -2.89
CA ASP A 71 0.75 1.50 -2.68
C ASP A 71 0.07 2.66 -1.94
N CYS A 72 0.57 3.01 -0.77
CA CYS A 72 0.07 4.08 0.09
C CYS A 72 1.13 5.16 0.29
N ALA A 73 0.81 6.42 -0.02
CA ALA A 73 1.74 7.54 0.09
C ALA A 73 1.24 8.58 1.11
N PRO A 74 2.12 9.11 1.99
CA PRO A 74 1.77 10.17 2.91
C PRO A 74 1.45 11.46 2.16
N LEU A 75 0.57 12.27 2.75
CA LEU A 75 0.22 13.60 2.26
C LEU A 75 0.61 14.66 3.28
N VAL A 76 1.50 15.57 2.88
CA VAL A 76 1.90 16.74 3.66
C VAL A 76 1.68 17.96 2.77
N ASN A 77 0.87 18.91 3.22
CA ASN A 77 0.50 20.09 2.42
C ASN A 77 -0.03 19.75 1.01
N ARG A 78 -0.78 18.63 0.90
CA ARG A 78 -1.35 18.09 -0.36
C ARG A 78 -0.33 17.54 -1.36
N GLU A 79 0.92 17.35 -0.95
CA GLU A 79 1.97 16.76 -1.75
C GLU A 79 2.50 15.47 -1.11
N ILE A 80 3.08 14.60 -1.94
CA ILE A 80 3.74 13.38 -1.49
C ILE A 80 5.22 13.72 -1.21
N PRO A 81 5.69 13.65 0.04
CA PRO A 81 7.07 13.95 0.39
C PRO A 81 7.99 12.75 0.10
N TRP A 82 8.24 12.46 -1.19
CA TRP A 82 9.01 11.29 -1.65
C TRP A 82 10.39 11.10 -0.99
N ASN A 83 11.03 12.21 -0.60
CA ASN A 83 12.36 12.19 0.03
C ASN A 83 12.32 12.06 1.56
N ASP A 84 11.14 12.15 2.19
CA ASP A 84 10.99 12.06 3.64
C ASP A 84 10.43 10.69 4.05
N TRP A 85 11.33 9.73 4.15
CA TRP A 85 11.03 8.36 4.59
C TRP A 85 10.38 8.28 5.97
N SER A 86 10.56 9.28 6.83
CA SER A 86 9.90 9.31 8.14
C SER A 86 8.38 9.37 7.99
N LYS A 87 7.87 10.04 6.93
CA LYS A 87 6.43 10.14 6.65
C LYS A 87 5.86 8.82 6.13
N PHE A 88 6.60 8.13 5.27
CA PHE A 88 6.23 6.77 4.84
C PHE A 88 6.19 5.80 6.02
N LYS A 89 7.16 5.91 6.94
CA LYS A 89 7.16 5.11 8.16
C LYS A 89 5.92 5.36 9.03
N LEU A 90 5.45 6.60 9.17
CA LEU A 90 4.22 6.89 9.93
C LEU A 90 2.98 6.21 9.32
N VAL A 91 2.88 6.17 7.99
CA VAL A 91 1.82 5.42 7.30
C VAL A 91 2.00 3.92 7.53
N ALA A 92 3.23 3.42 7.46
CA ALA A 92 3.53 2.01 7.70
C ALA A 92 3.19 1.56 9.13
N ASP A 93 3.51 2.37 10.13
CA ASP A 93 3.19 2.10 11.53
C ASP A 93 1.66 1.96 11.70
N ALA A 94 0.87 2.83 11.06
CA ALA A 94 -0.60 2.74 11.09
C ALA A 94 -1.14 1.52 10.33
N MET A 95 -0.59 1.19 9.15
CA MET A 95 -0.95 0.00 8.37
C MET A 95 -0.65 -1.29 9.12
N LEU A 96 0.53 -1.40 9.74
CA LEU A 96 0.95 -2.57 10.51
C LEU A 96 0.16 -2.70 11.82
N GLN A 97 -0.17 -1.58 12.48
CA GLN A 97 -1.07 -1.59 13.63
C GLN A 97 -2.47 -2.08 13.23
N ALA A 98 -3.05 -1.55 12.15
CA ALA A 98 -4.34 -1.99 11.64
C ALA A 98 -4.34 -3.48 11.26
N ALA A 99 -3.28 -3.96 10.61
CA ALA A 99 -3.09 -5.36 10.28
C ALA A 99 -3.07 -6.25 11.54
N LYS A 100 -2.35 -5.81 12.58
CA LYS A 100 -2.32 -6.49 13.87
C LYS A 100 -3.70 -6.52 14.55
N GLU A 101 -4.42 -5.40 14.57
CA GLU A 101 -5.78 -5.31 15.14
C GLU A 101 -6.77 -6.25 14.44
N LEU A 102 -6.61 -6.43 13.12
CA LEU A 102 -7.49 -7.24 12.29
C LEU A 102 -6.99 -8.67 12.06
N ASN A 103 -5.86 -9.05 12.68
CA ASN A 103 -5.20 -10.34 12.50
C ASN A 103 -4.92 -10.68 11.01
N VAL A 104 -4.41 -9.71 10.26
CA VAL A 104 -4.05 -9.82 8.83
C VAL A 104 -2.53 -9.84 8.70
N ASP A 105 -2.01 -10.82 7.97
CA ASP A 105 -0.56 -10.97 7.72
C ASP A 105 -0.10 -10.02 6.60
N LEU A 106 0.52 -8.90 7.00
CA LEU A 106 0.89 -7.79 6.13
C LEU A 106 2.40 -7.52 6.17
N GLU A 107 2.99 -7.32 5.00
CA GLU A 107 4.36 -6.89 4.80
C GLU A 107 4.43 -5.45 4.27
N TRP A 108 5.44 -4.70 4.68
CA TRP A 108 5.76 -3.37 4.16
C TRP A 108 7.07 -3.38 3.38
N GLY A 109 7.08 -2.82 2.16
CA GLY A 109 8.23 -2.78 1.27
C GLY A 109 9.43 -2.00 1.82
N GLY A 110 9.21 -1.08 2.77
CA GLY A 110 10.29 -0.40 3.49
C GLY A 110 11.17 -1.33 4.34
N ASN A 111 10.66 -2.51 4.70
CA ASN A 111 11.39 -3.53 5.47
C ASN A 111 12.18 -4.51 4.59
N TRP A 112 12.08 -4.42 3.25
CA TRP A 112 12.86 -5.29 2.37
C TRP A 112 14.37 -5.04 2.50
N LYS A 113 15.17 -6.09 2.30
CA LYS A 113 16.64 -6.03 2.41
C LYS A 113 17.28 -5.23 1.28
N SER A 114 16.68 -5.28 0.09
CA SER A 114 17.08 -4.52 -1.09
C SER A 114 15.82 -3.99 -1.79
N PHE A 115 15.97 -2.95 -2.62
CA PHE A 115 14.86 -2.32 -3.34
C PHE A 115 13.71 -1.88 -2.42
N LYS A 116 14.06 -1.23 -1.31
CA LYS A 116 13.08 -0.71 -0.36
C LYS A 116 12.06 0.17 -1.06
N ASP A 117 10.80 -0.09 -0.79
CA ASP A 117 9.67 0.58 -1.42
C ASP A 117 8.74 1.12 -0.33
N GLY A 118 8.84 2.44 -0.08
CA GLY A 118 8.10 3.12 0.98
C GLY A 118 6.58 3.07 0.79
N PRO A 119 6.05 3.27 -0.42
CA PRO A 119 4.63 3.10 -0.70
C PRO A 119 4.08 1.68 -0.53
N HIS A 120 4.87 0.65 -0.81
CA HIS A 120 4.35 -0.70 -1.06
C HIS A 120 3.95 -1.47 0.21
N PHE A 121 2.73 -2.00 0.22
CA PHE A 121 2.24 -2.95 1.23
C PHE A 121 1.64 -4.16 0.53
N GLN A 122 1.88 -5.36 1.08
CA GLN A 122 1.32 -6.59 0.51
C GLN A 122 0.91 -7.61 1.56
N LEU A 123 -0.15 -8.36 1.24
CA LEU A 123 -0.49 -9.58 1.95
C LEU A 123 0.55 -10.65 1.63
N THR A 124 1.07 -11.32 2.67
CA THR A 124 2.15 -12.30 2.51
C THR A 124 1.71 -13.49 1.64
N HIS A 125 2.64 -14.07 0.90
CA HIS A 125 2.39 -15.30 0.13
C HIS A 125 2.04 -16.49 1.03
N LYS A 126 2.54 -16.50 2.28
CA LYS A 126 2.30 -17.59 3.24
C LYS A 126 0.82 -17.68 3.61
N SER A 127 0.22 -16.55 3.94
CA SER A 127 -1.16 -16.50 4.43
C SER A 127 -2.17 -16.29 3.30
N TYR A 128 -1.74 -15.74 2.16
CA TYR A 128 -2.60 -15.42 1.02
C TYR A 128 -2.00 -15.92 -0.31
N PRO A 129 -2.06 -17.24 -0.60
CA PRO A 129 -1.56 -17.80 -1.85
C PRO A 129 -2.40 -17.33 -3.06
N ALA A 130 -1.75 -17.02 -4.18
CA ALA A 130 -2.37 -16.66 -5.46
C ALA A 130 -1.39 -16.84 -6.61
#